data_AF-A0A8C0N3V1-F1
#
_entry.id   AF-A0A8C0N3V1-F1
#
_cell.length_a   1.000
_cell.length_b   1.000
_cell.length_c   1.000
_cell.angle_alpha   90.00
_cell.angle_beta   90.00
_cell.angle_gamma   90.00
#
_symmetry.space_group_name_H-M   'P 1'
#
loop_
_entity.id
_entity.type
_entity.pdbx_description
1 polymer ?
#
loop_
_entity_poly.entity_id
_entity_poly.type
_entity_poly.pdbx_seq_one_letter_code
_entity_poly.pdbx_strand_id
1 'polypeptide(L)'
;MRPVSPKEIERMVGVIHGKFNAIQMQLKQSTCEAVMTLRSRFLDARRKRRNFSKQATEVLNEYFYSHLSNPYPSEEAKEELARKGGITVSQVSNWFGNKRIRIKRTWGSFKKRLPFILLNGSRTPPKSGPEEPG
;
A
#
# COMPACT_ATOMS: atom_id res chain seq x y z
N MET A 1 23.28 -47.97 53.01
CA MET A 1 23.31 -46.79 52.12
C MET A 1 23.90 -45.61 52.87
N ARG A 2 24.85 -44.87 52.28
CA ARG A 2 25.42 -43.66 52.90
C ARG A 2 24.47 -42.48 52.66
N PRO A 3 24.13 -41.65 53.67
CA PRO A 3 23.30 -40.47 53.48
C PRO A 3 23.97 -39.46 52.53
N VAL A 4 23.18 -38.85 51.64
CA VAL A 4 23.66 -37.78 50.74
C VAL A 4 24.08 -36.58 51.58
N SER A 5 25.26 -36.02 51.31
CA SER A 5 25.74 -34.87 52.07
C SER A 5 24.99 -33.58 51.67
N PRO A 6 24.77 -32.63 52.58
CA PRO A 6 24.17 -31.33 52.26
C PRO A 6 24.85 -30.61 51.09
N LYS A 7 26.18 -30.75 50.97
CA LYS A 7 26.97 -30.17 49.86
C LYS A 7 26.68 -30.79 48.50
N GLU A 8 26.31 -32.07 48.46
CA GLU A 8 25.86 -32.72 47.21
C GLU A 8 24.47 -32.24 46.83
N ILE A 9 23.59 -32.02 47.81
CA ILE A 9 22.25 -31.44 47.58
C ILE A 9 22.38 -30.03 46.99
N GLU A 10 23.20 -29.17 47.58
CA GLU A 10 23.45 -27.81 47.07
C GLU A 10 24.00 -27.81 45.64
N ARG A 11 24.95 -28.70 45.33
CA ARG A 11 25.45 -28.87 43.95
C ARG A 11 24.36 -29.30 42.98
N MET A 12 23.55 -30.29 43.35
CA MET A 12 22.45 -30.76 42.50
C MET A 12 21.43 -29.64 42.25
N VAL A 13 21.08 -28.87 43.29
CA VAL A 13 20.20 -27.71 43.18
C VAL A 13 20.79 -26.66 42.24
N GLY A 14 22.09 -26.38 42.32
CA GLY A 14 22.78 -25.47 41.40
C GLY A 14 22.74 -25.94 39.94
N VAL A 15 22.92 -27.25 39.71
CA VAL A 15 22.80 -27.85 38.37
C VAL A 15 21.37 -27.72 37.84
N ILE A 16 20.36 -27.95 38.68
CA ILE A 16 18.93 -27.80 38.32
C ILE A 16 18.64 -26.35 37.92
N HIS A 17 19.09 -25.37 38.71
CA HIS A 17 18.90 -23.96 38.39
C HIS A 17 19.60 -23.58 37.08
N GLY A 18 20.82 -24.07 36.84
CA GLY A 18 21.54 -23.87 35.58
C GLY A 18 20.77 -24.42 34.37
N LYS A 19 20.26 -25.65 34.47
CA LYS A 19 19.43 -26.26 33.43
C LYS A 19 18.12 -25.50 33.22
N PHE A 20 17.46 -25.07 34.29
CA PHE A 20 16.24 -24.28 34.21
C PHE A 20 16.47 -22.97 33.46
N ASN A 21 17.54 -22.24 33.81
CA ASN A 21 17.91 -21.00 33.14
C ASN A 21 18.23 -21.21 31.65
N ALA A 22 18.94 -22.29 31.32
CA ALA A 22 19.22 -22.64 29.93
C ALA A 22 17.94 -22.91 29.12
N ILE A 23 16.99 -23.68 29.68
CA ILE A 23 15.69 -23.95 29.05
C ILE A 23 14.89 -22.64 28.88
N GLN A 24 14.85 -21.80 29.92
CA GLN A 24 14.20 -20.48 29.85
C GLN A 24 14.78 -19.61 28.74
N MET A 25 16.12 -19.60 28.58
CA MET A 25 16.77 -18.87 27.49
C MET A 25 16.44 -19.46 26.12
N GLN A 26 16.48 -20.78 25.96
CA GLN A 26 16.14 -21.44 24.70
C GLN A 26 14.70 -21.18 24.27
N LEU A 27 13.75 -21.22 25.20
CA LEU A 27 12.35 -20.91 24.93
C LEU A 27 12.18 -19.45 24.47
N LYS A 28 12.85 -18.50 25.15
CA LYS A 28 12.85 -17.08 24.75
C LYS A 28 13.46 -16.89 23.36
N GLN A 29 14.58 -17.56 23.07
CA GLN A 29 15.27 -17.47 21.78
C GLN A 29 14.40 -18.03 20.65
N SER A 30 13.85 -19.23 20.81
CA SER A 30 12.97 -19.89 19.84
C SER A 30 11.73 -19.04 19.55
N THR A 31 11.13 -18.45 20.60
CA THR A 31 9.99 -17.55 20.45
C THR A 31 10.37 -16.30 19.66
N CYS A 32 11.49 -15.66 19.99
CA CYS A 32 11.98 -14.46 19.29
C CYS A 32 12.23 -14.75 17.82
N GLU A 33 12.89 -15.87 17.52
CA GLU A 33 13.19 -16.30 16.16
C GLU A 33 11.92 -16.58 15.34
N ALA A 34 10.94 -17.26 15.93
CA ALA A 34 9.65 -17.50 15.29
C ALA A 34 8.91 -16.18 14.98
N VAL A 35 8.89 -15.25 15.94
CA VAL A 35 8.27 -13.93 15.75
C VAL A 35 8.98 -13.13 14.65
N MET A 36 10.31 -13.12 14.65
CA MET A 36 11.09 -12.39 13.64
C MET A 36 10.93 -13.01 12.25
N THR A 37 10.85 -14.33 12.16
CA THR A 37 10.56 -15.05 10.90
C THR A 37 9.19 -14.69 10.36
N LEU A 38 8.16 -14.70 11.22
CA LEU A 38 6.81 -14.30 10.84
C LEU A 38 6.75 -12.83 10.39
N ARG A 39 7.42 -11.95 11.14
CA ARG A 39 7.53 -10.52 10.80
C ARG A 39 8.20 -10.32 9.45
N SER A 40 9.31 -11.01 9.17
CA SER A 40 10.00 -10.93 7.87
C SER A 40 9.06 -11.37 6.77
N ARG A 41 8.45 -12.55 6.88
CA ARG A 41 7.51 -13.09 5.88
C ARG A 41 6.37 -12.12 5.56
N PHE A 42 5.78 -11.52 6.59
CA PHE A 42 4.71 -10.53 6.41
C PHE A 42 5.21 -9.25 5.71
N LEU A 43 6.36 -8.73 6.13
CA LEU A 43 6.95 -7.53 5.53
C LEU A 43 7.46 -7.78 4.11
N ASP A 44 7.97 -8.98 3.82
CA ASP A 44 8.40 -9.43 2.49
C ASP A 44 7.18 -9.57 1.56
N ALA A 45 6.08 -10.17 2.04
CA ALA A 45 4.82 -10.23 1.31
C ALA A 45 4.26 -8.82 1.03
N ARG A 46 4.40 -7.89 1.98
CA ARG A 46 4.05 -6.47 1.79
C ARG A 46 4.98 -5.79 0.78
N ARG A 47 6.29 -6.04 0.82
CA ARG A 47 7.28 -5.54 -0.16
C ARG A 47 7.06 -6.15 -1.55
N LYS A 48 6.46 -7.34 -1.64
CA LYS A 48 6.03 -7.98 -2.89
C LYS A 48 4.89 -7.24 -3.59
N ARG A 49 4.23 -6.25 -2.94
CA ARG A 49 3.54 -5.15 -3.64
C ARG A 49 4.58 -4.29 -4.36
N ARG A 50 5.24 -4.85 -5.37
CA ARG A 50 6.22 -4.17 -6.21
C ARG A 50 5.52 -3.01 -6.91
N ASN A 51 6.22 -1.89 -7.02
CA ASN A 51 5.86 -0.85 -7.97
C ASN A 51 5.70 -1.48 -9.35
N PHE A 52 4.81 -0.91 -10.17
CA PHE A 52 4.72 -1.30 -11.57
C PHE A 52 6.07 -1.15 -12.26
N SER A 53 6.30 -1.94 -13.30
CA SER A 53 7.47 -1.77 -14.16
C SER A 53 7.48 -0.34 -14.73
N LYS A 54 8.66 0.13 -15.17
CA LYS A 54 8.78 1.43 -15.82
C LYS A 54 7.83 1.53 -17.01
N GLN A 55 7.81 0.49 -17.86
CA GLN A 55 6.92 0.38 -19.01
C GLN A 55 5.44 0.48 -18.63
N ALA A 56 4.98 -0.31 -17.65
CA ALA A 56 3.59 -0.26 -17.19
C ALA A 56 3.22 1.13 -16.66
N THR A 57 4.13 1.76 -15.92
CA THR A 57 3.92 3.12 -15.39
C THR A 57 3.83 4.16 -16.50
N GLU A 58 4.66 4.04 -17.53
CA GLU A 58 4.71 4.93 -18.68
C GLU A 58 3.42 4.84 -19.51
N VAL A 59 3.00 3.62 -19.87
CA VAL A 59 1.74 3.34 -20.59
C VAL A 59 0.52 3.91 -19.86
N LEU A 60 0.42 3.67 -18.54
CA LEU A 60 -0.69 4.17 -17.73
C LEU A 60 -0.70 5.70 -17.62
N ASN A 61 0.48 6.31 -17.45
CA ASN A 61 0.59 7.76 -17.37
C ASN A 61 0.28 8.43 -18.71
N GLU A 62 0.78 7.91 -19.82
CA GLU A 62 0.54 8.45 -21.16
C GLU A 62 -0.97 8.51 -21.47
N TYR A 63 -1.69 7.41 -21.20
CA TYR A 63 -3.15 7.40 -21.35
C TYR A 63 -3.82 8.40 -20.40
N PHE A 64 -3.41 8.43 -19.13
CA PHE A 64 -3.99 9.35 -18.15
C PHE A 64 -3.80 10.82 -18.54
N TYR A 65 -2.62 11.20 -19.04
CA TYR A 65 -2.31 12.58 -19.41
C TYR A 65 -2.98 13.01 -20.72
N SER A 66 -3.18 12.08 -21.67
CA SER A 66 -3.98 12.34 -22.88
C SER A 66 -5.49 12.45 -22.59
N HIS A 67 -5.97 11.87 -21.49
CA HIS A 67 -7.39 11.85 -21.10
C HIS A 67 -7.66 12.60 -19.78
N LEU A 68 -6.97 13.73 -19.54
CA LEU A 68 -7.12 14.48 -18.28
C LEU A 68 -8.54 15.01 -18.02
N SER A 69 -9.29 15.32 -19.08
CA SER A 69 -10.69 15.78 -18.96
C SER A 69 -11.63 14.66 -18.50
N ASN A 70 -11.37 13.42 -18.91
CA ASN A 70 -12.16 12.25 -18.57
C ASN A 70 -11.27 10.99 -18.35
N PRO A 71 -10.60 10.86 -17.19
CA PRO A 71 -9.65 9.78 -16.92
C PRO A 71 -10.36 8.49 -16.46
N TYR A 72 -11.32 8.03 -17.26
CA TYR A 72 -12.10 6.81 -17.07
C TYR A 72 -11.98 5.95 -18.34
N PRO A 73 -10.96 5.08 -18.42
CA PRO A 73 -10.83 4.17 -19.56
C PRO A 73 -12.03 3.22 -19.65
N SER A 74 -12.50 2.97 -20.87
CA SER A 74 -13.47 1.92 -21.17
C SER A 74 -12.89 0.53 -20.88
N GLU A 75 -13.71 -0.52 -20.87
CA GLU A 75 -13.23 -1.90 -20.65
C GLU A 75 -12.19 -2.30 -21.72
N GLU A 76 -12.47 -2.03 -22.99
CA GLU A 76 -11.52 -2.28 -24.09
C GLU A 76 -10.19 -1.52 -23.89
N ALA A 77 -10.26 -0.25 -23.48
CA ALA A 77 -9.05 0.53 -23.19
C ALA A 77 -8.26 -0.06 -22.01
N LYS A 78 -8.94 -0.58 -20.98
CA LYS A 78 -8.26 -1.23 -19.86
C LYS A 78 -7.57 -2.53 -20.28
N GLU A 79 -8.19 -3.32 -21.15
CA GLU A 79 -7.59 -4.54 -21.72
C GLU A 79 -6.33 -4.21 -22.51
N GLU A 80 -6.38 -3.19 -23.36
CA GLU A 80 -5.22 -2.77 -24.15
C GLU A 80 -4.08 -2.22 -23.27
N LEU A 81 -4.41 -1.43 -22.24
CA LEU A 81 -3.43 -0.94 -21.26
C LEU A 81 -2.81 -2.08 -20.44
N ALA A 82 -3.62 -3.07 -20.06
CA ALA A 82 -3.17 -4.27 -19.36
C ALA A 82 -2.19 -5.07 -20.21
N ARG A 83 -2.53 -5.30 -21.48
CA ARG A 83 -1.69 -5.99 -22.46
C ARG A 83 -0.37 -5.25 -22.70
N LYS A 84 -0.42 -3.94 -22.97
CA LYS A 84 0.77 -3.10 -23.19
C LYS A 84 1.68 -2.99 -21.97
N GLY A 85 1.08 -2.90 -20.77
CA GLY A 85 1.82 -2.78 -19.51
C GLY A 85 2.29 -4.12 -18.94
N GLY A 86 1.82 -5.26 -19.46
CA GLY A 86 2.09 -6.57 -18.85
C GLY A 86 1.51 -6.69 -17.44
N ILE A 87 0.36 -6.09 -17.19
CA ILE A 87 -0.35 -6.08 -15.89
C ILE A 87 -1.79 -6.53 -16.09
N THR A 88 -2.52 -6.77 -15.00
CA THR A 88 -3.92 -7.22 -15.08
C THR A 88 -4.89 -6.03 -15.23
N VAL A 89 -6.05 -6.26 -15.84
CA VAL A 89 -7.14 -5.26 -15.96
C VAL A 89 -7.56 -4.71 -14.58
N SER A 90 -7.55 -5.56 -13.55
CA SER A 90 -7.80 -5.13 -12.15
C SER A 90 -6.72 -4.17 -11.64
N GLN A 91 -5.44 -4.41 -11.95
CA GLN A 91 -4.35 -3.50 -11.61
C GLN A 91 -4.49 -2.16 -12.32
N VAL A 92 -4.89 -2.15 -13.61
CA VAL A 92 -5.22 -0.92 -14.35
C VAL A 92 -6.36 -0.15 -13.66
N SER A 93 -7.48 -0.83 -13.37
CA SER A 93 -8.64 -0.22 -12.71
C SER A 93 -8.28 0.42 -11.36
N ASN A 94 -7.54 -0.31 -10.53
CA ASN A 94 -7.07 0.17 -9.23
C ASN A 94 -6.11 1.36 -9.37
N TRP A 95 -5.22 1.34 -10.37
CA TRP A 95 -4.29 2.44 -10.60
C TRP A 95 -5.02 3.72 -10.99
N PHE A 96 -5.97 3.66 -11.93
CA PHE A 96 -6.76 4.83 -12.33
C PHE A 96 -7.60 5.38 -11.19
N GLY A 97 -8.23 4.51 -10.38
CA GLY A 97 -8.93 4.92 -9.17
C GLY A 97 -8.03 5.70 -8.20
N ASN A 98 -6.86 5.13 -7.88
CA ASN A 98 -5.90 5.75 -6.98
C ASN A 98 -5.29 7.05 -7.54
N LYS A 99 -4.97 7.09 -8.84
CA LYS A 99 -4.41 8.27 -9.52
C LYS A 99 -5.40 9.44 -9.48
N ARG A 100 -6.69 9.20 -9.77
CA ARG A 100 -7.74 10.23 -9.67
C ARG A 100 -7.87 10.80 -8.26
N ILE A 101 -7.88 9.93 -7.24
CA ILE A 101 -7.93 10.38 -5.84
C ILE A 101 -6.71 11.22 -5.47
N ARG A 102 -5.50 10.77 -5.87
CA ARG A 102 -4.26 11.50 -5.60
C ARG A 102 -4.33 12.90 -6.19
N ILE A 103 -4.73 13.03 -7.46
CA ILE A 103 -4.74 14.36 -8.05
C ILE A 103 -5.92 15.20 -7.56
N LYS A 104 -7.10 14.63 -7.26
CA LYS A 104 -8.18 15.35 -6.56
C LYS A 104 -7.71 15.94 -5.22
N ARG A 105 -6.89 15.21 -4.45
CA ARG A 105 -6.28 15.72 -3.22
C ARG A 105 -5.26 16.83 -3.50
N THR A 106 -4.43 16.68 -4.52
CA THR A 106 -3.50 17.72 -4.97
C THR A 106 -4.24 18.99 -5.44
N TRP A 107 -5.30 18.84 -6.23
CA TRP A 107 -6.17 19.94 -6.68
C TRP A 107 -6.99 20.56 -5.56
N GLY A 108 -7.30 19.81 -4.48
CA GLY A 108 -7.89 20.38 -3.26
C GLY A 108 -6.96 21.36 -2.55
N SER A 109 -5.64 21.11 -2.61
CA SER A 109 -4.62 22.06 -2.17
C SER A 109 -4.45 23.22 -3.17
N PHE A 110 -4.52 22.92 -4.47
CA PHE A 110 -4.39 23.90 -5.56
C PHE A 110 -5.59 24.88 -5.64
N LYS A 111 -6.80 24.45 -5.25
CA LYS A 111 -8.01 25.30 -5.17
C LYS A 111 -7.89 26.46 -4.19
N LYS A 112 -6.96 26.42 -3.22
CA LYS A 112 -6.67 27.57 -2.34
C LYS A 112 -5.81 28.64 -3.01
N ARG A 113 -5.24 28.39 -4.18
CA ARG A 113 -4.25 29.26 -4.85
C ARG A 113 -4.52 29.54 -6.32
N LEU A 114 -5.60 29.02 -6.91
CA LEU A 114 -5.93 29.30 -8.31
C LEU A 114 -6.96 30.43 -8.46
N PRO A 115 -6.73 31.41 -9.36
CA PRO A 115 -7.75 32.36 -9.73
C PRO A 115 -8.89 31.67 -10.51
N PHE A 116 -10.12 32.08 -10.20
CA PHE A 116 -11.40 31.52 -10.67
C PHE A 116 -11.50 31.29 -12.20
N ILE A 117 -10.73 32.05 -12.98
CA ILE A 117 -10.66 32.04 -14.45
C ILE A 117 -10.18 30.72 -15.07
N LEU A 118 -9.47 29.84 -14.33
CA LEU A 118 -9.04 28.53 -14.85
C LEU A 118 -10.01 27.38 -14.57
N LEU A 119 -11.09 27.62 -13.80
CA LEU A 119 -12.03 26.56 -13.43
C LEU A 119 -13.19 26.39 -14.42
N ASN A 120 -13.39 27.31 -15.36
CA ASN A 120 -14.54 27.35 -16.28
C ASN A 120 -14.14 27.46 -17.76
N GLY A 121 -13.18 26.66 -18.21
CA GLY A 121 -13.05 26.36 -19.63
C GLY A 121 -14.17 25.40 -20.06
N SER A 122 -15.20 25.93 -20.72
CA SER A 122 -16.39 25.23 -21.24
C SER A 122 -17.63 25.18 -20.31
N ARG A 123 -18.20 26.34 -19.99
CA ARG A 123 -19.66 26.46 -19.84
C ARG A 123 -20.11 27.65 -20.65
N THR A 124 -20.75 27.38 -21.79
CA THR A 124 -21.61 28.34 -22.46
C THR A 124 -22.60 28.90 -21.43
N PRO A 125 -22.78 30.23 -21.33
CA PRO A 125 -23.78 30.78 -20.43
C PRO A 125 -25.17 30.30 -20.84
N PRO A 126 -26.07 29.99 -19.88
CA PRO A 126 -27.45 29.66 -20.23
C PRO A 126 -28.11 30.89 -20.85
N LYS A 127 -28.73 30.72 -22.02
CA LYS A 127 -29.59 31.73 -22.64
C LYS A 127 -30.71 32.08 -21.66
N SER A 128 -30.76 33.32 -21.20
CA SER A 128 -31.96 33.91 -20.61
C SER A 128 -33.06 33.93 -21.67
N GLY A 129 -34.21 33.33 -21.34
CA GLY A 129 -35.42 33.32 -22.17
C GLY A 129 -36.04 34.71 -22.34
N PRO A 130 -37.10 34.82 -23.16
CA PRO A 130 -37.48 36.06 -23.84
C PRO A 130 -38.17 37.03 -22.89
N GLU A 131 -37.79 38.31 -22.95
CA GLU A 131 -38.65 39.40 -22.51
C GLU A 131 -39.76 39.55 -23.55
N GLU A 132 -41.00 39.18 -23.19
CA GLU A 132 -42.20 39.65 -23.89
C GLU A 132 -42.48 41.11 -23.52
N PRO A 133 -43.00 41.93 -24.46
CA PRO A 133 -43.33 43.32 -24.21
C PRO A 133 -44.78 43.48 -23.72
N GLY A 134 -44.98 44.37 -22.75
CA GLY A 134 -46.31 44.79 -22.28
C GLY A 134 -46.24 45.60 -21.01
#